data_AF-G1SL47-F1
#
_entry.id   AF-G1SL47-F1
#
_cell.length_a   1.000
_cell.length_b   1.000
_cell.length_c   1.000
_cell.angle_alpha   90.00
_cell.angle_beta   90.00
_cell.angle_gamma   90.00
#
_symmetry.space_group_name_H-M   'P 1'
#
loop_
_entity.id
_entity.type
_entity.pdbx_description
1 polymer ?
#
loop_
_entity_poly.entity_id
_entity_poly.type
_entity_poly.pdbx_seq_one_letter_code
_entity_poly.pdbx_strand_id
1 'polypeptide(L)'
;MADGAQANHKGFRKKVLVRQPSGRRGPSPAAASPPRTSRSGLGMKRFLTISILASSVLSTAHGSLLNLKSMVETITGRNAILSFVGYGCYCGLGGRGQPMDEVDWCCHAHDCCYQKVFDQGCRPYVDHYDYTIENSTEILCSELNETECDKQTCECDKSVVLCLQKQIYRDQYRGYLNIYCQGRTPSCSIYDPPPEEVACGLGFLPTPAPP
;
A
#
# COMPACT_ATOMS: atom_id res chain seq x y z
N MET A 1 -32.27 20.79 -25.85
CA MET A 1 -31.52 21.66 -24.92
C MET A 1 -30.30 20.89 -24.48
N ALA A 2 -29.12 21.48 -24.57
CA ALA A 2 -27.86 20.83 -24.22
C ALA A 2 -26.98 21.87 -23.52
N ASP A 3 -26.56 21.55 -22.30
CA ASP A 3 -25.58 22.33 -21.55
C ASP A 3 -24.41 21.41 -21.19
N GLY A 4 -23.25 21.70 -21.78
CA GLY A 4 -22.01 20.97 -21.53
C GLY A 4 -21.09 21.77 -20.63
N ALA A 5 -20.74 21.22 -19.47
CA ALA A 5 -19.74 21.82 -18.58
C ALA A 5 -18.33 21.34 -18.98
N GLN A 6 -17.53 22.22 -19.58
CA GLN A 6 -16.17 21.92 -20.04
C GLN A 6 -15.16 22.21 -18.93
N ALA A 7 -14.53 21.17 -18.36
CA ALA A 7 -13.49 21.32 -17.34
C ALA A 7 -12.09 21.57 -17.96
N ASN A 8 -11.37 22.56 -17.42
CA ASN A 8 -10.15 23.12 -18.00
C ASN A 8 -8.87 22.53 -17.35
N HIS A 9 -8.04 21.84 -18.13
CA HIS A 9 -6.75 21.29 -17.66
C HIS A 9 -5.64 22.36 -17.63
N LYS A 10 -5.31 22.85 -16.43
CA LYS A 10 -4.19 23.77 -16.21
C LYS A 10 -2.86 23.00 -16.18
N GLY A 11 -1.97 23.29 -17.12
CA GLY A 11 -0.79 22.48 -17.41
C GLY A 11 0.34 22.52 -16.37
N PHE A 12 1.08 21.41 -16.26
CA PHE A 12 2.24 21.26 -15.37
C PHE A 12 3.57 21.36 -16.14
N ARG A 13 4.40 22.36 -15.84
CA ARG A 13 5.70 22.57 -16.51
C ARG A 13 6.74 21.55 -16.00
N LYS A 14 7.24 20.68 -16.88
CA LYS A 14 8.47 19.90 -16.64
C LYS A 14 9.66 20.85 -16.46
N LYS A 15 10.44 20.67 -15.38
CA LYS A 15 11.80 21.24 -15.26
C LYS A 15 12.82 20.15 -15.53
N VAL A 16 13.70 20.38 -16.50
CA VAL A 16 14.85 19.51 -16.81
C VAL A 16 15.98 19.83 -15.84
N LEU A 17 16.54 18.81 -15.19
CA LEU A 17 17.72 18.97 -14.34
C LEU A 17 18.99 18.76 -15.17
N VAL A 18 19.76 19.82 -15.37
CA VAL A 18 21.07 19.76 -16.05
C VAL A 18 22.16 19.32 -15.08
N ARG A 19 23.02 18.40 -15.53
CA ARG A 19 24.13 17.81 -14.78
C ARG A 19 25.39 18.67 -14.98
N GLN A 20 26.04 19.14 -13.90
CA GLN A 20 27.35 19.80 -13.98
C GLN A 20 28.46 18.94 -13.33
N PRO A 21 29.66 18.86 -13.93
CA PRO A 21 30.82 18.18 -13.35
C PRO A 21 31.76 19.12 -12.55
N SER A 22 32.56 18.53 -11.67
CA SER A 22 33.45 19.23 -10.73
C SER A 22 34.81 19.64 -11.35
N GLY A 23 35.27 20.86 -11.05
CA GLY A 23 36.62 21.36 -11.39
C GLY A 23 37.67 21.11 -10.29
N ARG A 24 38.94 20.92 -10.69
CA ARG A 24 40.07 20.58 -9.79
C ARG A 24 40.89 21.80 -9.32
N ARG A 25 41.72 21.53 -8.29
CA ARG A 25 42.61 22.41 -7.52
C ARG A 25 43.79 23.02 -8.30
N GLY A 26 44.31 24.15 -7.82
CA GLY A 26 45.64 24.73 -8.09
C GLY A 26 46.25 25.37 -6.80
N PRO A 27 47.57 25.65 -6.72
CA PRO A 27 48.27 25.86 -5.43
C PRO A 27 48.74 27.30 -5.09
N SER A 28 49.22 27.48 -3.85
CA SER A 28 49.76 28.69 -3.18
C SER A 28 51.20 29.06 -3.64
N PRO A 29 51.84 30.20 -3.21
CA PRO A 29 52.23 30.56 -1.81
C PRO A 29 51.90 32.06 -1.48
N ALA A 30 52.47 32.83 -0.51
CA ALA A 30 53.57 32.67 0.45
C ALA A 30 53.46 33.54 1.75
N ALA A 31 53.95 32.98 2.87
CA ALA A 31 54.78 33.55 3.97
C ALA A 31 54.75 35.02 4.47
N ALA A 32 54.51 35.22 5.78
CA ALA A 32 55.37 35.97 6.76
C ALA A 32 54.71 36.11 8.17
N SER A 33 55.53 36.24 9.23
CA SER A 33 55.17 36.45 10.66
C SER A 33 56.38 37.07 11.42
N PRO A 34 56.29 37.51 12.70
CA PRO A 34 55.24 38.19 13.48
C PRO A 34 55.77 39.56 14.04
N PRO A 35 55.18 40.20 15.09
CA PRO A 35 55.56 39.88 16.47
C PRO A 35 54.42 39.91 17.51
N ARG A 36 54.77 39.67 18.78
CA ARG A 36 53.89 39.40 19.95
C ARG A 36 53.47 40.68 20.70
N THR A 37 52.33 40.64 21.40
CA THR A 37 52.26 41.02 22.84
C THR A 37 51.22 40.22 23.62
N SER A 38 51.53 40.00 24.90
CA SER A 38 50.75 39.27 25.90
C SER A 38 49.50 40.02 26.37
N ARG A 39 48.42 39.28 26.70
CA ARG A 39 47.78 39.46 28.02
C ARG A 39 46.99 38.24 28.49
N SER A 40 47.23 37.83 29.72
CA SER A 40 46.48 36.77 30.42
C SER A 40 45.05 37.21 30.74
N GLY A 41 44.09 36.28 30.64
CA GLY A 41 42.71 36.46 31.08
C GLY A 41 42.10 35.14 31.53
N LEU A 42 41.91 34.96 32.83
CA LEU A 42 41.29 33.78 33.43
C LEU A 42 39.79 33.76 33.09
N GLY A 43 39.37 32.88 32.18
CA GLY A 43 37.99 32.77 31.70
C GLY A 43 37.47 31.33 31.78
N MET A 44 36.24 31.17 32.29
CA MET A 44 35.61 29.87 32.58
C MET A 44 35.64 28.91 31.38
N LYS A 45 36.17 27.69 31.58
CA LYS A 45 35.96 26.56 30.66
C LYS A 45 34.51 26.08 30.75
N ARG A 46 33.59 26.75 30.04
CA ARG A 46 32.24 26.22 29.79
C ARG A 46 32.35 25.07 28.78
N PHE A 47 32.59 23.86 29.27
CA PHE A 47 32.39 22.64 28.50
C PHE A 47 30.89 22.44 28.26
N LEU A 48 30.36 23.08 27.21
CA LEU A 48 29.02 22.80 26.69
C LEU A 48 29.06 21.47 25.95
N THR A 49 28.96 20.36 26.68
CA THR A 49 28.72 19.04 26.11
C THR A 49 27.30 18.97 25.59
N ILE A 50 27.12 19.31 24.32
CA ILE A 50 25.86 19.19 23.59
C ILE A 50 25.66 17.71 23.23
N SER A 51 25.05 16.96 24.15
CA SER A 51 24.66 15.56 23.94
C SER A 51 23.38 15.48 23.13
N ILE A 52 23.48 15.58 21.79
CA ILE A 52 22.34 15.32 20.90
C ILE A 52 22.14 13.81 20.79
N LEU A 53 21.31 13.27 21.68
CA LEU A 53 20.63 12.00 21.47
C LEU A 53 19.25 12.25 20.85
N ALA A 54 19.27 12.76 19.62
CA ALA A 54 18.08 12.77 18.78
C ALA A 54 17.92 11.37 18.17
N SER A 55 17.44 10.41 18.97
CA SER A 55 16.90 9.16 18.44
C SER A 55 15.58 9.47 17.74
N SER A 56 15.66 10.01 16.52
CA SER A 56 14.54 10.06 15.61
C SER A 56 14.14 8.62 15.28
N VAL A 57 13.13 8.10 15.99
CA VAL A 57 12.33 7.01 15.46
C VAL A 57 11.77 7.55 14.16
N LEU A 58 12.34 7.12 13.04
CA LEU A 58 11.70 7.30 11.75
C LEU A 58 10.47 6.41 11.82
N SER A 59 9.33 7.00 12.17
CA SER A 59 8.03 6.41 11.88
C SER A 59 7.95 6.30 10.36
N THR A 60 8.41 5.16 9.84
CA THR A 60 8.22 4.79 8.46
C THR A 60 6.71 4.75 8.23
N ALA A 61 6.21 5.74 7.49
CA ALA A 61 4.80 5.81 7.13
C ALA A 61 4.49 4.65 6.17
N HIS A 62 4.18 3.49 6.75
CA HIS A 62 3.74 2.30 6.04
C HIS A 62 2.29 2.53 5.60
N GLY A 63 2.05 2.94 4.35
CA GLY A 63 0.68 2.91 3.82
C GLY A 63 0.23 1.47 3.55
N SER A 64 -1.07 1.21 3.51
CA SER A 64 -1.65 -0.09 3.14
C SER A 64 -0.99 -0.71 1.89
N LEU A 65 -0.74 0.05 0.82
CA LEU A 65 -0.03 -0.46 -0.37
C LEU A 65 1.39 -1.01 -0.09
N LEU A 66 2.07 -0.53 0.96
CA LEU A 66 3.35 -1.09 1.42
C LEU A 66 3.15 -2.36 2.26
N ASN A 67 2.07 -2.43 3.04
CA ASN A 67 1.66 -3.65 3.74
C ASN A 67 1.33 -4.76 2.73
N LEU A 68 0.43 -4.51 1.77
CA LEU A 68 0.08 -5.43 0.68
C LEU A 68 1.31 -5.90 -0.11
N LYS A 69 2.19 -4.96 -0.51
CA LYS A 69 3.46 -5.30 -1.19
C LYS A 69 4.27 -6.30 -0.37
N SER A 70 4.44 -6.04 0.92
CA SER A 70 5.21 -6.87 1.84
C SER A 70 4.57 -8.26 2.01
N MET A 71 3.26 -8.35 2.21
CA MET A 71 2.53 -9.63 2.24
C MET A 71 2.71 -10.43 0.94
N VAL A 72 2.49 -9.81 -0.23
CA VAL A 72 2.63 -10.48 -1.53
C VAL A 72 4.05 -11.00 -1.71
N GLU A 73 5.07 -10.19 -1.42
CA GLU A 73 6.48 -10.58 -1.56
C GLU A 73 6.86 -11.74 -0.62
N THR A 74 6.40 -11.72 0.64
CA THR A 74 6.68 -12.78 1.60
C THR A 74 5.97 -14.10 1.28
N ILE A 75 4.66 -14.05 0.97
CA ILE A 75 3.83 -15.25 0.83
C ILE A 75 3.96 -15.91 -0.55
N THR A 76 4.13 -15.11 -1.62
CA THR A 76 4.22 -15.64 -3.00
C THR A 76 5.65 -15.81 -3.50
N GLY A 77 6.64 -15.23 -2.80
CA GLY A 77 8.03 -15.18 -3.24
C GLY A 77 8.28 -14.35 -4.51
N ARG A 78 7.27 -13.64 -5.03
CA ARG A 78 7.33 -12.83 -6.25
C ARG A 78 7.42 -11.36 -5.91
N ASN A 79 8.19 -10.58 -6.68
CA ASN A 79 8.23 -9.13 -6.51
C ASN A 79 6.85 -8.52 -6.85
N ALA A 80 6.15 -7.98 -5.85
CA ALA A 80 4.75 -7.60 -5.99
C ALA A 80 4.52 -6.61 -7.14
N ILE A 81 5.35 -5.56 -7.20
CA ILE A 81 5.25 -4.52 -8.22
C ILE A 81 5.53 -5.10 -9.60
N LEU A 82 6.66 -5.79 -9.77
CA LEU A 82 7.09 -6.26 -11.07
C LEU A 82 6.26 -7.43 -11.62
N SER A 83 5.65 -8.25 -10.75
CA SER A 83 4.87 -9.42 -11.15
C SER A 83 3.38 -9.16 -11.27
N PHE A 84 2.78 -8.35 -10.39
CA PHE A 84 1.32 -8.20 -10.34
C PHE A 84 0.81 -6.82 -10.77
N VAL A 85 1.59 -5.74 -10.69
CA VAL A 85 1.10 -4.43 -11.20
C VAL A 85 1.08 -4.43 -12.72
N GLY A 86 -0.11 -4.29 -13.29
CA GLY A 86 -0.38 -4.50 -14.71
C GLY A 86 -0.43 -5.99 -15.09
N TYR A 87 -0.80 -6.90 -14.18
CA TYR A 87 -1.12 -8.27 -14.55
C TYR A 87 -2.59 -8.38 -14.97
N GLY A 88 -2.85 -8.98 -16.13
CA GLY A 88 -4.22 -9.17 -16.63
C GLY A 88 -4.97 -7.84 -16.81
N CYS A 89 -6.22 -7.80 -16.37
CA CYS A 89 -7.15 -6.70 -16.54
C CYS A 89 -7.52 -5.97 -15.24
N TYR A 90 -7.15 -6.53 -14.08
CA TYR A 90 -7.55 -6.04 -12.75
C TYR A 90 -6.39 -5.88 -11.77
N CYS A 91 -5.27 -6.59 -11.92
CA CYS A 91 -4.15 -6.40 -10.99
C CYS A 91 -3.42 -5.06 -11.28
N GLY A 92 -3.86 -3.97 -10.66
CA GLY A 92 -3.29 -2.65 -10.90
C GLY A 92 -4.19 -1.49 -10.46
N LEU A 93 -4.17 -0.39 -11.21
CA LEU A 93 -5.04 0.76 -10.95
C LEU A 93 -6.31 0.67 -11.80
N GLY A 94 -7.38 0.18 -11.18
CA GLY A 94 -8.68 -0.06 -11.79
C GLY A 94 -8.69 -1.22 -12.78
N GLY A 95 -9.87 -1.63 -13.21
CA GLY A 95 -10.03 -2.74 -14.14
C GLY A 95 -11.30 -2.68 -14.97
N ARG A 96 -11.39 -3.54 -15.99
CA ARG A 96 -12.59 -3.70 -16.84
C ARG A 96 -12.53 -4.99 -17.66
N GLY A 97 -13.69 -5.41 -18.17
CA GLY A 97 -13.80 -6.56 -19.06
C GLY A 97 -13.74 -7.88 -18.30
N GLN A 98 -13.49 -8.98 -19.00
CA GLN A 98 -13.37 -10.29 -18.38
C GLN A 98 -11.97 -10.47 -17.78
N PRO A 99 -11.84 -10.92 -16.51
CA PRO A 99 -10.55 -11.35 -15.96
C PRO A 99 -9.89 -12.44 -16.81
N MET A 100 -8.57 -12.33 -17.00
CA MET A 100 -7.80 -13.15 -17.96
C MET A 100 -7.51 -14.58 -17.47
N ASP A 101 -7.37 -14.77 -16.16
CA ASP A 101 -7.19 -16.06 -15.48
C ASP A 101 -7.51 -15.95 -13.97
N GLU A 102 -7.26 -17.01 -13.21
CA GLU A 102 -7.53 -17.06 -11.76
C GLU A 102 -6.70 -16.06 -10.93
N VAL A 103 -5.51 -15.65 -11.39
CA VAL A 103 -4.71 -14.60 -10.73
C VAL A 103 -5.43 -13.26 -10.89
N ASP A 104 -5.93 -12.97 -12.09
CA ASP A 104 -6.68 -11.75 -12.38
C ASP A 104 -8.04 -11.73 -11.67
N TRP A 105 -8.67 -12.89 -11.45
CA TRP A 105 -9.86 -13.02 -10.60
C TRP A 105 -9.59 -12.72 -9.12
N CYS A 106 -8.41 -13.07 -8.58
CA CYS A 106 -8.01 -12.64 -7.23
C CYS A 106 -7.95 -11.10 -7.14
N CYS A 107 -7.45 -10.44 -8.18
CA CYS A 107 -7.36 -8.98 -8.24
C CYS A 107 -8.74 -8.31 -8.42
N HIS A 108 -9.63 -8.89 -9.23
CA HIS A 108 -11.03 -8.41 -9.30
C HIS A 108 -11.75 -8.51 -7.95
N ALA A 109 -11.51 -9.58 -7.17
CA ALA A 109 -12.02 -9.71 -5.81
C ALA A 109 -11.45 -8.62 -4.87
N HIS A 110 -10.16 -8.31 -5.01
CA HIS A 110 -9.48 -7.26 -4.24
C HIS A 110 -10.03 -5.87 -4.54
N ASP A 111 -10.17 -5.51 -5.82
CA ASP A 111 -10.79 -4.25 -6.29
C ASP A 111 -12.20 -4.08 -5.68
N CYS A 112 -13.02 -5.13 -5.71
CA CYS A 112 -14.35 -5.13 -5.12
C CYS A 112 -14.34 -4.98 -3.59
N CYS A 113 -13.38 -5.62 -2.90
CA CYS A 113 -13.20 -5.48 -1.46
C CYS A 113 -12.78 -4.05 -1.09
N TYR A 114 -11.80 -3.49 -1.80
CA TYR A 114 -11.35 -2.11 -1.63
C TYR A 114 -12.44 -1.09 -1.96
N GLN A 115 -13.29 -1.32 -2.97
CA GLN A 115 -14.44 -0.45 -3.25
C GLN A 115 -15.41 -0.44 -2.06
N LYS A 116 -15.77 -1.61 -1.52
CA LYS A 116 -16.65 -1.72 -0.34
C LYS A 116 -16.07 -1.03 0.90
N VAL A 117 -14.76 -1.11 1.12
CA VAL A 117 -14.06 -0.41 2.22
C VAL A 117 -14.00 1.10 1.97
N PHE A 118 -13.75 1.53 0.73
CA PHE A 118 -13.75 2.94 0.33
C PHE A 118 -15.14 3.59 0.46
N ASP A 119 -16.21 2.87 0.11
CA ASP A 119 -17.59 3.35 0.22
C ASP A 119 -18.05 3.57 1.68
N GLN A 120 -17.34 2.96 2.66
CA GLN A 120 -17.51 3.23 4.10
C GLN A 120 -16.74 4.49 4.57
N GLY A 121 -16.00 5.17 3.69
CA GLY A 121 -15.23 6.38 3.99
C GLY A 121 -13.76 6.16 4.34
N CYS A 122 -13.29 4.90 4.29
CA CYS A 122 -11.89 4.54 4.53
C CYS A 122 -10.98 4.87 3.34
N ARG A 123 -9.65 4.91 3.54
CA ARG A 123 -8.68 5.18 2.45
C ARG A 123 -7.74 3.97 2.28
N PRO A 124 -8.24 2.83 1.77
CA PRO A 124 -7.55 1.52 1.79
C PRO A 124 -6.24 1.47 1.01
N TYR A 125 -5.88 2.50 0.24
CA TYR A 125 -4.59 2.60 -0.45
C TYR A 125 -3.47 3.21 0.40
N VAL A 126 -3.79 3.93 1.48
CA VAL A 126 -2.86 4.86 2.16
C VAL A 126 -2.91 4.81 3.68
N ASP A 127 -4.04 4.43 4.29
CA ASP A 127 -4.13 4.26 5.73
C ASP A 127 -3.28 3.03 6.15
N HIS A 128 -2.70 3.05 7.35
CA HIS A 128 -1.86 1.94 7.84
C HIS A 128 -2.68 0.97 8.68
N TYR A 129 -2.35 -0.30 8.63
CA TYR A 129 -2.86 -1.32 9.54
C TYR A 129 -1.71 -2.23 10.00
N ASP A 130 -1.84 -2.81 11.18
CA ASP A 130 -0.89 -3.77 11.75
C ASP A 130 -1.23 -5.21 11.35
N TYR A 131 -0.20 -6.00 11.05
CA TYR A 131 -0.32 -7.43 10.73
C TYR A 131 0.97 -8.17 11.07
N THR A 132 0.87 -9.50 11.21
CA THR A 132 2.02 -10.40 11.31
C THR A 132 1.96 -11.48 10.25
N ILE A 133 3.10 -12.09 9.95
CA ILE A 133 3.18 -13.29 9.10
C ILE A 133 3.89 -14.39 9.89
N GLU A 134 3.18 -15.48 10.16
CA GLU A 134 3.72 -16.66 10.82
C GLU A 134 4.11 -17.73 9.79
N ASN A 135 5.23 -18.42 10.06
CA ASN A 135 5.76 -19.53 9.25
C ASN A 135 5.95 -19.23 7.75
N SER A 136 6.00 -17.95 7.36
CA SER A 136 6.00 -17.46 5.96
C SER A 136 4.77 -17.88 5.14
N THR A 137 3.67 -18.28 5.77
CA THR A 137 2.47 -18.78 5.08
C THR A 137 1.15 -18.24 5.64
N GLU A 138 1.11 -17.88 6.92
CA GLU A 138 -0.11 -17.48 7.61
C GLU A 138 -0.08 -15.98 7.90
N ILE A 139 -1.07 -15.23 7.41
CA ILE A 139 -1.22 -13.80 7.66
C ILE A 139 -2.25 -13.60 8.77
N LEU A 140 -1.86 -12.91 9.84
CA LEU A 140 -2.74 -12.54 10.93
C LEU A 140 -2.89 -11.01 10.95
N CYS A 141 -4.12 -10.53 10.78
CA CYS A 141 -4.44 -9.13 10.99
C CYS A 141 -4.43 -8.85 12.49
N SER A 142 -3.73 -7.78 12.91
CA SER A 142 -3.46 -7.54 14.33
C SER A 142 -4.70 -7.08 15.09
N GLU A 143 -4.84 -7.54 16.33
CA GLU A 143 -5.81 -6.99 17.31
C GLU A 143 -5.52 -5.54 17.70
N LEU A 144 -4.32 -5.01 17.35
CA LEU A 144 -3.96 -3.60 17.52
C LEU A 144 -4.67 -2.67 16.51
N ASN A 145 -5.30 -3.22 15.47
CA ASN A 145 -6.10 -2.44 14.53
C ASN A 145 -7.36 -1.95 15.24
N GLU A 146 -7.38 -0.68 15.66
CA GLU A 146 -8.50 -0.13 16.42
C GLU A 146 -9.71 0.19 15.53
N THR A 147 -9.50 0.68 14.30
CA THR A 147 -10.59 1.11 13.43
C THR A 147 -11.08 0.00 12.50
N GLU A 148 -12.34 0.11 12.09
CA GLU A 148 -12.94 -0.80 11.11
C GLU A 148 -12.25 -0.71 9.74
N CYS A 149 -11.72 0.47 9.39
CA CYS A 149 -10.94 0.68 8.17
C CYS A 149 -9.66 -0.16 8.18
N ASP A 150 -8.94 -0.19 9.29
CA ASP A 150 -7.67 -0.92 9.41
C ASP A 150 -7.91 -2.43 9.31
N LYS A 151 -8.93 -2.91 10.04
CA LYS A 151 -9.36 -4.33 10.04
C LYS A 151 -9.79 -4.81 8.66
N GLN A 152 -10.74 -4.12 8.03
CA GLN A 152 -11.26 -4.55 6.73
C GLN A 152 -10.21 -4.42 5.62
N THR A 153 -9.37 -3.37 5.63
CA THR A 153 -8.28 -3.24 4.64
C THR A 153 -7.28 -4.39 4.78
N CYS A 154 -6.90 -4.74 6.02
CA CYS A 154 -6.02 -5.88 6.27
C CYS A 154 -6.63 -7.21 5.77
N GLU A 155 -7.91 -7.47 6.04
CA GLU A 155 -8.56 -8.71 5.58
C GLU A 155 -8.75 -8.74 4.05
N CYS A 156 -8.98 -7.61 3.38
CA CYS A 156 -8.93 -7.52 1.91
C CYS A 156 -7.55 -7.93 1.37
N ASP A 157 -6.48 -7.37 1.94
CA ASP A 157 -5.09 -7.61 1.49
C ASP A 157 -4.65 -9.05 1.76
N LYS A 158 -4.94 -9.57 2.96
CA LYS A 158 -4.75 -10.98 3.32
C LYS A 158 -5.50 -11.91 2.35
N SER A 159 -6.75 -11.59 2.03
CA SER A 159 -7.57 -12.42 1.13
C SER A 159 -6.99 -12.49 -0.29
N VAL A 160 -6.55 -11.36 -0.87
CA VAL A 160 -5.92 -11.39 -2.20
C VAL A 160 -4.58 -12.13 -2.17
N VAL A 161 -3.75 -11.93 -1.15
CA VAL A 161 -2.44 -12.59 -1.05
C VAL A 161 -2.59 -14.12 -0.95
N LEU A 162 -3.52 -14.60 -0.10
CA LEU A 162 -3.81 -16.04 0.03
C LEU A 162 -4.53 -16.63 -1.20
N CYS A 163 -5.23 -15.81 -1.98
CA CYS A 163 -5.75 -16.20 -3.29
C CYS A 163 -4.58 -16.37 -4.28
N LEU A 164 -3.74 -15.34 -4.45
CA LEU A 164 -2.59 -15.33 -5.36
C LEU A 164 -1.61 -16.48 -5.11
N GLN A 165 -1.38 -16.85 -3.84
CA GLN A 165 -0.51 -17.98 -3.45
C GLN A 165 -0.95 -19.32 -4.09
N LYS A 166 -2.26 -19.51 -4.30
CA LYS A 166 -2.86 -20.77 -4.75
C LYS A 166 -2.93 -20.90 -6.28
N GLN A 167 -2.71 -19.81 -7.02
CA GLN A 167 -2.92 -19.78 -8.48
C GLN A 167 -1.65 -20.01 -9.30
N ILE A 168 -1.84 -20.53 -10.51
CA ILE A 168 -0.76 -20.68 -11.50
C ILE A 168 -0.53 -19.34 -12.21
N TYR A 169 0.54 -18.66 -11.83
CA TYR A 169 0.99 -17.42 -12.48
C TYR A 169 1.43 -17.67 -13.94
N ARG A 170 1.01 -16.79 -14.86
CA ARG A 170 1.33 -16.87 -16.30
C ARG A 170 1.98 -15.58 -16.79
N ASP A 171 3.28 -15.63 -17.10
CA ASP A 171 4.06 -14.45 -17.56
C ASP A 171 3.46 -13.74 -18.79
N GLN A 172 2.66 -14.42 -19.61
CA GLN A 172 2.00 -13.83 -20.79
C GLN A 172 0.99 -12.70 -20.45
N TYR A 173 0.49 -12.63 -19.22
CA TYR A 173 -0.42 -11.56 -18.77
C TYR A 173 0.29 -10.47 -17.96
N ARG A 174 1.61 -10.56 -17.78
CA ARG A 174 2.40 -9.57 -17.06
C ARG A 174 2.64 -8.33 -17.93
N GLY A 175 2.33 -7.14 -17.41
CA GLY A 175 2.39 -5.89 -18.16
C GLY A 175 1.30 -5.79 -19.24
N TYR A 176 0.19 -6.51 -19.06
CA TYR A 176 -0.95 -6.46 -19.97
C TYR A 176 -1.62 -5.10 -19.88
N LEU A 177 -1.85 -4.45 -21.03
CA LEU A 177 -2.41 -3.11 -21.06
C LEU A 177 -3.93 -3.18 -21.07
N ASN A 178 -4.59 -2.44 -20.17
CA ASN A 178 -6.06 -2.43 -20.04
C ASN A 178 -6.80 -2.11 -21.36
N ILE A 179 -6.14 -1.49 -22.36
CA ILE A 179 -6.68 -1.30 -23.72
C ILE A 179 -7.07 -2.60 -24.43
N TYR A 180 -6.46 -3.74 -24.07
CA TYR A 180 -6.75 -5.05 -24.65
C TYR A 180 -7.82 -5.83 -23.87
N CYS A 181 -8.25 -5.33 -22.71
CA CYS A 181 -9.31 -5.94 -21.91
C CYS A 181 -10.68 -5.75 -22.57
N GLN A 182 -11.35 -6.86 -22.81
CA GLN A 182 -12.60 -6.98 -23.56
C GLN A 182 -13.62 -7.83 -22.80
N GLY A 183 -14.85 -7.92 -23.30
CA GLY A 183 -15.93 -8.63 -22.63
C GLY A 183 -16.68 -7.76 -21.62
N ARG A 184 -17.48 -8.39 -20.77
CA ARG A 184 -18.26 -7.70 -19.73
C ARG A 184 -17.46 -7.70 -18.43
N THR A 185 -17.39 -6.55 -17.77
CA THR A 185 -16.96 -6.45 -16.37
C THR A 185 -17.92 -7.28 -15.50
N PRO A 186 -17.45 -8.25 -14.71
CA PRO A 186 -18.28 -8.94 -13.71
C PRO A 186 -18.79 -7.97 -12.64
N SER A 187 -19.84 -8.36 -11.93
CA SER A 187 -20.35 -7.60 -10.77
C SER A 187 -19.57 -7.96 -9.51
N CYS A 188 -19.33 -6.99 -8.61
CA CYS A 188 -18.78 -7.28 -7.28
C CYS A 188 -19.71 -8.13 -6.41
N SER A 189 -21.01 -8.16 -6.71
CA SER A 189 -22.01 -8.95 -5.99
C SER A 189 -21.81 -10.47 -6.10
N ILE A 190 -20.82 -10.95 -6.87
CA ILE A 190 -20.39 -12.36 -6.88
C ILE A 190 -19.56 -12.75 -5.64
N TYR A 191 -19.08 -11.75 -4.88
CA TYR A 191 -18.28 -11.94 -3.66
C TYR A 191 -19.05 -11.62 -2.37
N ASP A 192 -20.26 -11.07 -2.47
CA ASP A 192 -21.11 -10.92 -1.29
C ASP A 192 -21.49 -12.32 -0.78
N PRO A 193 -21.53 -12.52 0.55
CA PRO A 193 -22.02 -13.77 1.10
C PRO A 193 -23.46 -14.00 0.63
N PRO A 194 -23.88 -15.25 0.37
CA PRO A 194 -25.29 -15.53 0.13
C PRO A 194 -26.11 -14.97 1.31
N PRO A 195 -27.28 -14.36 1.06
CA PRO A 195 -28.10 -13.84 2.14
C PRO A 195 -28.37 -14.97 3.13
N GLU A 196 -28.12 -14.71 4.42
CA GLU A 196 -28.43 -15.68 5.47
C GLU A 196 -29.90 -16.08 5.34
N GLU A 197 -30.14 -17.36 5.02
CA GLU A 197 -31.47 -17.97 5.05
C GLU A 197 -32.14 -17.58 6.37
N VAL A 198 -33.31 -16.93 6.29
CA VAL A 198 -33.95 -16.28 7.43
C VAL A 198 -34.26 -17.31 8.52
N ALA A 199 -33.35 -17.43 9.49
CA ALA A 199 -33.41 -18.36 10.61
C ALA A 199 -34.41 -17.89 11.68
N CYS A 200 -35.65 -17.60 11.27
CA CYS A 200 -36.73 -17.19 12.16
C CYS A 200 -38.05 -17.90 11.80
N GLY A 201 -38.26 -19.04 12.46
CA GLY A 201 -39.57 -19.38 13.02
C GLY A 201 -40.58 -20.10 12.13
N LEU A 202 -40.49 -21.43 12.09
CA LEU A 202 -41.64 -22.33 11.99
C LEU A 202 -41.24 -23.73 12.50
N GLY A 203 -41.79 -24.18 13.65
CA GLY A 203 -41.62 -25.59 14.05
C GLY A 203 -41.31 -25.93 15.52
N PHE A 204 -41.61 -25.11 16.52
CA PHE A 204 -41.79 -25.67 17.87
C PHE A 204 -43.08 -26.51 17.88
N LEU A 205 -42.97 -27.84 17.81
CA LEU A 205 -44.06 -28.72 18.21
C LEU A 205 -44.18 -28.68 19.74
N PRO A 206 -45.35 -28.35 20.32
CA PRO A 206 -45.61 -28.62 21.72
C PRO A 206 -45.75 -30.13 21.92
N THR A 207 -44.92 -30.72 22.77
CA THR A 207 -45.08 -32.09 23.25
C THR A 207 -46.40 -32.21 24.03
N PRO A 208 -47.24 -33.25 23.80
CA PRO A 208 -48.42 -33.48 24.62
C PRO A 208 -48.01 -33.89 26.04
N ALA A 209 -48.67 -33.32 27.04
CA ALA A 209 -48.50 -33.71 28.44
C ALA A 209 -49.12 -35.10 28.71
N PRO A 210 -48.53 -35.92 29.59
CA PRO A 210 -49.10 -37.22 29.98
C PRO A 210 -50.29 -37.06 30.96
N PRO A 211 -51.21 -38.05 31.01
CA PRO A 211 -52.24 -38.15 32.05
C PRO A 211 -51.69 -38.67 33.38
#